data_AF-A0A8D9DP51-F1
#
_entry.id   AF-A0A8D9DP51-F1
#
_cell.length_a   1.000
_cell.length_b   1.000
_cell.length_c   1.000
_cell.angle_alpha   90.00
_cell.angle_beta   90.00
_cell.angle_gamma   90.00
#
_symmetry.space_group_name_H-M   'P 1'
#
loop_
_entity.id
_entity.type
_entity.pdbx_description
1 polymer ?
#
loop_
_entity_poly.entity_id
_entity_poly.type
_entity_poly.pdbx_seq_one_letter_code
_entity_poly.pdbx_strand_id
1 'polypeptide(L)' 'MLSSSLCPSLLYTTSRITALLHKFEYWSLDHADDERNVAANMIAGSVTTGHRYQSYIASQGPAWLHSLLAREARG' A
#
# COMPACT_ATOMS: atom_id res chain seq x y z
N MET A 1 -28.04 -14.94 -0.03
CA MET A 1 -26.89 -15.62 0.60
C MET A 1 -25.76 -15.63 -0.40
N LEU A 2 -24.71 -14.83 -0.21
CA LEU A 2 -23.57 -14.79 -1.13
C LEU A 2 -22.76 -16.09 -0.91
N SER A 3 -22.67 -16.90 -1.97
CA SER A 3 -21.99 -18.19 -1.97
C SER A 3 -20.50 -18.01 -1.71
N SER A 4 -20.01 -18.62 -0.63
CA SER A 4 -18.64 -18.57 -0.13
C SER A 4 -17.65 -19.38 -0.97
N SER A 5 -17.66 -19.26 -2.30
CA SER A 5 -16.49 -19.65 -3.10
C SER A 5 -15.50 -18.48 -3.10
N LEU A 6 -15.04 -18.08 -1.91
CA LEU A 6 -14.06 -17.02 -1.74
C LEU A 6 -12.73 -17.47 -2.36
N CYS A 7 -12.17 -16.64 -3.23
CA CYS A 7 -10.87 -16.86 -3.86
C CYS A 7 -9.85 -17.34 -2.81
N PRO A 8 -9.29 -18.56 -2.93
CA PRO A 8 -8.35 -19.10 -1.94
C PRO A 8 -7.15 -18.19 -1.67
N SER A 9 -6.73 -17.45 -2.71
CA SER A 9 -5.65 -16.43 -2.62
C SER A 9 -6.00 -15.27 -1.69
N LEU A 10 -7.26 -14.83 -1.65
CA LEU A 10 -7.72 -13.77 -0.76
C LEU A 10 -7.68 -14.25 0.69
N LEU A 11 -8.20 -15.45 0.98
CA LEU A 11 -8.20 -16.02 2.33
C LEU A 11 -6.78 -16.20 2.88
N TYR A 12 -5.86 -16.68 2.04
CA TYR A 12 -4.44 -16.80 2.38
C TYR A 12 -3.82 -15.43 2.70
N THR A 13 -4.10 -14.43 1.87
CA THR A 13 -3.56 -13.08 2.04
C THR A 13 -4.08 -12.41 3.30
N THR A 14 -5.39 -12.48 3.57
CA THR A 14 -6.01 -11.95 4.79
C THR A 14 -5.42 -12.61 6.03
N SER A 15 -5.27 -13.94 6.03
CA SER A 15 -4.67 -14.66 7.16
C SER A 15 -3.25 -14.18 7.47
N ARG A 16 -2.44 -13.91 6.43
CA ARG A 16 -1.09 -13.36 6.60
C ARG A 16 -1.09 -11.94 7.13
N ILE A 17 -1.98 -11.08 6.64
CA ILE A 17 -2.13 -9.71 7.12
C ILE A 17 -2.52 -9.74 8.61
N THR A 18 -3.52 -10.54 8.99
CA THR A 18 -3.96 -10.69 10.38
C THR A 18 -2.82 -11.17 11.29
N ALA A 19 -2.04 -12.17 10.86
CA ALA A 19 -0.88 -12.64 11.61
C ALA A 19 0.20 -11.57 11.82
N LEU A 20 0.36 -10.63 10.88
CA LEU A 20 1.27 -9.50 11.02
C LEU A 20 0.70 -8.42 11.96
N LEU A 21 -0.60 -8.14 11.85
CA LEU A 21 -1.29 -7.16 12.70
C LEU A 21 -1.28 -7.57 14.18
N HIS A 22 -1.37 -8.88 14.48
CA HIS A 22 -1.24 -9.41 15.84
C HIS A 22 0.13 -9.15 16.51
N LYS A 23 1.14 -8.68 15.77
CA LYS A 23 2.44 -8.29 16.33
C LYS A 23 2.43 -6.88 16.93
N PHE A 24 1.40 -6.09 16.64
CA PHE A 24 1.21 -4.76 17.23
C PHE A 24 0.28 -4.86 18.44
N GLU A 25 0.59 -4.12 19.51
CA GLU A 25 -0.26 -4.06 20.71
C GLU A 25 -1.64 -3.46 20.39
N TYR A 26 -1.67 -2.43 19.54
CA TYR A 26 -2.88 -1.78 19.03
C TYR A 26 -2.73 -1.50 17.53
N TRP A 27 -3.81 -1.71 16.78
CA TRP A 27 -3.89 -1.32 15.37
C TRP A 27 -5.34 -0.98 15.00
N SER A 28 -5.50 -0.09 14.03
CA SER A 28 -6.77 0.19 13.36
C SER A 28 -6.57 0.16 11.85
N LEU A 29 -7.66 -0.02 11.12
CA LEU A 29 -7.69 0.08 9.67
C LEU A 29 -8.84 1.00 9.29
N ASP A 30 -8.52 2.07 8.58
CA ASP A 30 -9.48 3.05 8.11
C ASP A 30 -9.57 3.02 6.58
N HIS A 31 -10.79 3.16 6.06
CA HIS A 31 -10.99 3.39 4.64
C HIS A 31 -10.60 4.84 4.32
N ALA A 32 -9.71 5.03 3.35
CA ALA A 32 -9.28 6.34 2.89
C ALA A 32 -9.76 6.58 1.45
N ASP A 33 -10.27 7.78 1.20
CA ASP A 33 -10.53 8.25 -0.17
C ASP A 33 -9.21 8.39 -0.93
N ASP A 34 -9.25 8.29 -2.26
CA ASP A 34 -8.06 8.35 -3.11
C ASP A 34 -7.22 9.62 -2.89
N GLU A 35 -7.88 10.74 -2.59
CA GLU A 35 -7.27 12.04 -2.32
C GLU A 35 -6.42 12.04 -1.04
N ARG A 36 -6.69 11.10 -0.12
CA ARG A 36 -5.94 10.91 1.13
C ARG A 36 -4.89 9.80 1.03
N ASN A 37 -4.91 9.02 -0.05
CA ASN A 37 -4.01 7.88 -0.28
C ASN A 37 -3.15 8.06 -1.53
N VAL A 38 -2.88 9.31 -1.91
CA VAL A 38 -2.22 9.68 -3.18
C VAL A 38 -0.84 9.04 -3.30
N ALA A 39 -0.01 9.09 -2.26
CA ALA A 39 1.32 8.48 -2.32
C ALA A 39 1.27 6.96 -2.58
N ALA A 40 0.37 6.23 -1.92
CA ALA A 40 0.22 4.79 -2.14
C ALA A 40 -0.24 4.48 -3.57
N ASN A 41 -1.21 5.26 -4.08
CA ASN A 41 -1.68 5.15 -5.46
C ASN A 41 -0.56 5.45 -6.47
N MET A 42 0.27 6.47 -6.23
CA MET A 42 1.41 6.78 -7.09
C MET A 42 2.47 5.70 -7.06
N ILE A 43 2.76 5.10 -5.90
CA ILE A 43 3.70 3.97 -5.78
C ILE A 43 3.18 2.79 -6.60
N ALA A 44 1.94 2.36 -6.37
CA ALA A 44 1.33 1.24 -7.08
C ALA A 44 1.30 1.48 -8.60
N GLY A 45 0.88 2.67 -9.04
CA GLY A 45 0.89 3.05 -10.45
C GLY A 45 2.29 3.05 -11.05
N SER A 46 3.30 3.52 -10.30
CA SER A 46 4.68 3.59 -10.80
C SER A 46 5.27 2.22 -11.15
N VAL A 47 4.90 1.15 -10.45
CA VAL A 47 5.43 -0.21 -10.69
C VAL A 47 4.54 -1.08 -11.58
N THR A 48 3.25 -0.75 -11.67
CA THR A 48 2.31 -1.49 -12.52
C THR A 48 2.29 -0.94 -13.94
N THR A 49 1.66 0.22 -14.13
CA THR A 49 1.50 0.84 -15.46
C THR A 49 2.69 1.73 -15.83
N GLY A 50 3.34 2.34 -14.84
CA GLY A 50 4.44 3.27 -15.03
C GLY A 50 5.81 2.64 -15.26
N HIS A 51 5.97 1.34 -14.98
CA HIS A 51 7.21 0.56 -15.16
C HIS A 51 8.50 1.24 -14.62
N ARG A 52 8.39 2.06 -13.56
CA ARG A 52 9.48 2.83 -12.94
C ARG A 52 10.31 2.01 -11.95
N TYR A 53 10.59 0.74 -12.25
CA TYR A 53 11.31 -0.17 -11.35
C TYR A 53 12.67 0.37 -10.92
N GLN A 54 13.37 1.01 -11.87
CA GLN A 54 14.67 1.67 -11.67
C GLN A 54 14.67 2.66 -10.50
N SER A 55 13.53 3.32 -10.24
CA SER A 55 13.40 4.27 -9.13
C SER A 55 13.51 3.60 -7.74
N TYR A 56 13.25 2.30 -7.62
CA TYR A 56 13.26 1.58 -6.34
C TYR A 56 14.59 0.86 -6.06
N ILE A 57 15.44 0.69 -7.08
CA ILE A 57 16.77 0.08 -6.95
C ILE A 57 17.90 1.11 -6.92
N ALA A 58 17.62 2.35 -7.32
CA ALA A 58 18.59 3.44 -7.25
C ALA A 58 18.88 3.83 -5.79
N SER A 59 20.11 4.24 -5.50
CA SER A 59 20.59 4.53 -4.14
C SER A 59 19.80 5.62 -3.40
N GLN A 60 19.09 6.49 -4.12
CA GLN A 60 18.31 7.59 -3.56
C GLN A 60 16.80 7.32 -3.53
N GLY A 61 16.36 6.11 -3.92
CA GLY A 61 14.94 5.78 -4.03
C GLY A 61 14.18 6.64 -5.05
N PRO A 62 12.83 6.67 -4.97
CA PRO A 62 12.00 7.39 -5.91
C PRO A 62 12.00 8.90 -5.63
N ALA A 63 13.03 9.61 -6.11
CA ALA A 63 13.21 11.05 -5.92
C ALA A 63 11.99 11.90 -6.33
N TRP A 64 11.24 11.44 -7.34
CA TRP A 64 9.99 12.06 -7.80
C TRP A 64 8.85 12.04 -6.77
N LEU A 65 8.96 11.20 -5.73
CA LEU A 65 7.95 11.04 -4.68
C LEU A 65 8.28 11.87 -3.42
N HIS A 66 9.53 12.32 -3.27
CA HIS A 66 10.01 12.95 -2.04
C HIS A 66 9.21 14.20 -1.63
N SER A 67 8.87 15.07 -2.58
CA SER A 67 8.12 16.30 -2.29
C SER A 67 6.70 16.01 -1.80
N LEU A 68 6.07 14.97 -2.36
CA LEU A 68 4.74 14.52 -1.93
C LEU A 68 4.78 13.94 -0.52
N LEU A 69 5.69 13.01 -0.24
CA LEU A 69 5.82 12.41 1.09
C LEU A 69 6.15 13.46 2.15
N ALA A 70 7.05 14.39 1.84
CA ALA A 70 7.36 15.48 2.75
C ALA A 70 6.14 16.37 3.02
N ARG A 71 5.25 16.55 2.05
CA ARG A 71 4.00 17.30 2.22
C ARG A 71 2.98 16.53 3.06
N GLU A 72 2.78 15.24 2.79
CA GLU A 72 1.84 14.39 3.54
C GLU A 72 2.29 14.19 4.99
N ALA A 73 3.59 14.09 5.26
CA ALA A 73 4.12 13.97 6.62
C ALA A 73 3.96 15.24 7.48
N ARG A 74 3.61 16.37 6.86
CA ARG A 74 3.29 17.63 7.56
C ARG A 74 1.79 17.83 7.76
N GLY A 75 0.95 17.00 7.12
CA GLY A 75 -0.48 16.92 7.41
C GLY A 75 -0.75 16.04 8.62
#